data_AF-A0A847F273-F1
#
_entry.id   AF-A0A847F273-F1
#
_cell.length_a   1.000
_cell.length_b   1.000
_cell.length_c   1.000
_cell.angle_alpha   90.00
_cell.angle_beta   90.00
_cell.angle_gamma   90.00
#
_symmetry.space_group_name_H-M   'P 1'
#
loop_
_entity.id
_entity.type
_entity.pdbx_description
1 polymer ?
#
loop_
_entity_poly.entity_id
_entity_poly.type
_entity_poly.pdbx_seq_one_letter_code
_entity_poly.pdbx_strand_id
1 'polypeptide(L)' 'ERDAVILYAALIGANIGPLLTPLGSLATLLILSMASRAGVALPTRSYLRLAALLTPLLFLFALFALLFIEARSPL' A
#
# COMPACT_ATOMS: atom_id res chain seq x y z
N GLU A 1 19.01 15.68 -0.18
CA GLU A 1 18.71 14.27 -0.55
C GLU A 1 18.03 13.53 0.60
N ARG A 2 18.57 13.60 1.82
CA ARG A 2 17.93 13.09 3.05
C ARG A 2 16.46 13.49 3.26
N ASP A 3 16.08 14.75 3.01
CA ASP A 3 14.69 15.20 3.17
C ASP A 3 13.73 14.44 2.24
N ALA A 4 14.19 14.08 1.03
CA ALA A 4 13.41 13.28 0.10
C ALA A 4 13.27 11.83 0.60
N VAL A 5 14.31 11.26 1.21
CA VAL A 5 14.25 9.92 1.80
C VAL A 5 13.31 9.86 3.00
N ILE A 6 13.33 10.88 3.86
CA ILE A 6 12.37 11.01 4.97
C ILE A 6 10.93 11.14 4.44
N LEU A 7 10.74 11.94 3.38
CA LEU A 7 9.44 12.07 2.72
C LEU A 7 8.98 10.72 2.13
N TYR A 8 9.86 10.00 1.43
CA TYR A 8 9.54 8.68 0.89
C TYR A 8 9.22 7.67 2.00
N ALA A 9 9.96 7.67 3.10
CA ALA A 9 9.66 6.85 4.27
C ALA A 9 8.26 7.14 4.84
N ALA A 10 7.91 8.43 4.97
CA ALA A 10 6.58 8.84 5.44
C ALA A 10 5.47 8.42 4.47
N LEU A 11 5.68 8.56 3.15
CA LEU A 11 4.74 8.12 2.12
C LEU A 11 4.55 6.60 2.09
N ILE A 12 5.64 5.83 2.28
CA ILE A 12 5.57 4.37 2.39
C ILE A 12 4.72 4.00 3.61
N GLY A 13 5.01 4.58 4.79
CA GLY A 13 4.25 4.33 6.01
C GLY A 13 2.77 4.69 5.91
N ALA A 14 2.46 5.86 5.33
CA ALA A 14 1.09 6.35 5.16
C ALA A 14 0.23 5.44 4.26
N ASN A 15 0.85 4.70 3.32
CA ASN A 15 0.12 3.83 2.39
C ASN A 15 -0.14 2.41 2.93
N ILE A 16 0.45 2.01 4.06
CA ILE A 16 0.23 0.67 4.64
C ILE A 16 -1.21 0.52 5.16
N GLY A 17 -1.70 1.54 5.89
CA GLY A 17 -3.03 1.51 6.51
C GLY A 17 -4.17 1.34 5.50
N PRO A 18 -4.18 2.12 4.40
CA PRO A 18 -5.15 1.97 3.32
C PRO A 18 -5.16 0.61 2.63
N LEU A 19 -4.00 -0.05 2.56
CA LEU A 19 -3.84 -1.33 1.87
C LEU A 19 -4.48 -2.49 2.65
N LEU A 20 -4.44 -2.43 3.98
CA LEU A 20 -4.90 -3.50 4.87
C LEU A 20 -6.43 -3.63 4.94
N THR A 21 -7.17 -2.55 4.69
CA THR A 21 -8.62 -2.53 4.90
C THR A 21 -9.38 -2.15 3.63
N PRO A 22 -10.55 -2.76 3.38
CA PRO A 22 -11.36 -2.43 2.20
C PRO A 22 -11.94 -1.01 2.23
N LEU A 23 -12.00 -0.38 3.42
CA LEU A 23 -12.43 1.01 3.61
C LEU A 23 -11.25 1.99 3.66
N GLY A 24 -10.02 1.51 3.49
CA GLY A 24 -8.80 2.24 3.83
C GLY A 24 -8.48 3.43 2.94
N SER A 25 -9.11 3.54 1.76
CA SER A 25 -8.94 4.67 0.84
C SER A 25 -10.16 4.85 -0.05
N LEU A 26 -10.37 6.08 -0.52
CA LEU A 26 -11.35 6.40 -1.56
C LEU A 26 -11.14 5.56 -2.83
N ALA A 27 -9.89 5.26 -3.19
CA ALA A 27 -9.59 4.41 -4.36
C ALA A 27 -10.16 2.99 -4.19
N THR A 28 -10.00 2.40 -3.00
CA THR A 28 -10.55 1.09 -2.67
C THR A 28 -12.08 1.10 -2.70
N LEU A 29 -12.71 2.15 -2.15
CA LEU A 29 -14.16 2.34 -2.19
C LEU A 29 -14.68 2.47 -3.62
N LEU A 30 -13.96 3.20 -4.48
CA LEU A 30 -14.32 3.32 -5.89
C LEU A 30 -14.29 1.96 -6.59
N ILE A 31 -13.25 1.15 -6.39
CA ILE A 31 -13.16 -0.20 -6.95
C ILE A 31 -14.29 -1.10 -6.45
N LEU A 32 -14.57 -1.10 -5.14
CA LEU A 32 -15.66 -1.88 -4.56
C LEU A 32 -17.02 -1.43 -5.12
N SER A 33 -17.22 -0.12 -5.30
CA SER A 33 -18.45 0.42 -5.88
C SER A 33 -18.60 0.08 -7.36
N MET A 34 -17.51 0.07 -8.13
CA MET A 34 -17.50 -0.32 -9.54
C MET A 34 -17.75 -1.82 -9.70
N ALA A 35 -17.13 -2.66 -8.87
CA ALA A 35 -17.34 -4.11 -8.85
C ALA A 35 -18.80 -4.45 -8.51
N SER A 36 -19.37 -3.76 -7.52
CA SER A 36 -20.79 -3.89 -7.17
C SER A 36 -21.70 -3.52 -8.35
N ARG A 37 -21.45 -2.40 -9.03
CA ARG A 37 -22.17 -1.99 -10.25
C ARG A 37 -22.04 -2.99 -11.40
N ALA A 38 -20.92 -3.72 -11.48
CA ALA A 38 -20.67 -4.75 -12.47
C ALA A 38 -21.22 -6.15 -12.07
N GLY A 39 -21.90 -6.28 -10.92
CA GLY A 39 -22.41 -7.55 -10.42
C GLY A 39 -21.34 -8.50 -9.88
N VAL A 40 -20.11 -8.04 -9.67
CA VAL A 40 -19.00 -8.83 -9.14
C VAL A 40 -18.96 -8.70 -7.61
N ALA A 41 -19.22 -9.81 -6.91
CA ALA A 41 -19.13 -9.84 -5.45
C ALA A 41 -17.67 -9.92 -5.00
N LEU A 42 -17.20 -8.90 -4.28
CA LEU A 42 -15.89 -8.88 -3.62
C LEU A 42 -16.07 -9.07 -2.11
N PRO A 43 -15.99 -10.32 -1.59
CA PRO A 43 -16.16 -10.57 -0.17
C PRO A 43 -15.02 -9.93 0.63
N THR A 44 -15.39 -9.11 1.61
CA THR A 44 -14.49 -8.42 2.55
C THR A 44 -13.44 -9.35 3.16
N ARG A 45 -13.83 -10.59 3.51
CA ARG A 45 -12.93 -11.59 4.09
C ARG A 45 -11.84 -12.06 3.13
N SER A 46 -12.13 -12.15 1.83
CA SER A 46 -11.13 -12.52 0.82
C SER A 46 -10.18 -11.37 0.56
N TYR A 47 -10.70 -10.14 0.51
CA TYR A 47 -9.87 -8.93 0.44
C TYR A 47 -8.89 -8.86 1.62
N LEU A 48 -9.39 -8.99 2.86
CA LEU A 48 -8.57 -8.92 4.05
C LEU A 48 -7.49 -10.00 4.09
N ARG A 49 -7.79 -11.23 3.64
CA ARG A 49 -6.79 -12.30 3.52
C ARG A 49 -5.70 -11.97 2.50
N LEU A 50 -6.09 -11.46 1.34
CA LEU A 50 -5.14 -11.06 0.31
C LEU A 50 -4.27 -9.88 0.77
N ALA A 51 -4.90 -8.88 1.40
CA ALA A 51 -4.23 -7.72 1.94
C ALA A 51 -3.24 -8.08 3.04
N ALA A 52 -3.61 -8.99 3.96
CA ALA A 52 -2.71 -9.47 5.02
C ALA A 52 -1.47 -10.19 4.47
N LEU A 53 -1.59 -10.88 3.32
CA LEU A 53 -0.47 -11.55 2.66
C LEU A 53 0.40 -10.57 1.85
N LEU A 54 -0.23 -9.68 1.08
CA LEU A 54 0.46 -8.78 0.16
C LEU A 54 1.09 -7.57 0.85
N THR A 55 0.46 -7.04 1.89
CA THR A 55 0.96 -5.86 2.62
C THR A 55 2.39 -6.05 3.14
N PRO A 56 2.73 -7.10 3.90
CA PRO A 56 4.11 -7.26 4.38
C PRO A 56 5.10 -7.45 3.23
N LEU A 57 4.70 -8.15 2.16
CA LEU A 57 5.55 -8.34 0.99
C LEU A 57 5.86 -7.01 0.28
N LEU A 58 4.82 -6.22 -0.03
CA LEU A 58 4.95 -4.92 -0.68
C LEU A 58 5.70 -3.92 0.20
N PHE A 59 5.46 -3.94 1.52
CA PHE A 59 6.16 -3.10 2.46
C PHE A 59 7.66 -3.42 2.51
N LEU A 60 8.05 -4.70 2.53
CA LEU A 60 9.44 -5.12 2.46
C LEU A 60 10.12 -4.65 1.17
N PHE A 61 9.46 -4.79 0.01
CA PHE A 61 9.99 -4.28 -1.25
C PHE A 61 10.14 -2.76 -1.25
N ALA A 62 9.18 -2.02 -0.69
CA ALA A 62 9.26 -0.57 -0.58
C ALA A 62 10.41 -0.12 0.34
N LEU A 63 10.60 -0.80 1.48
CA LEU A 63 11.73 -0.55 2.37
C LEU A 63 13.06 -0.90 1.71
N PHE A 64 13.13 -2.00 0.96
CA PHE A 64 14.33 -2.37 0.21
C PHE A 64 14.68 -1.33 -0.84
N ALA A 65 13.68 -0.82 -1.58
CA ALA A 65 13.87 0.26 -2.53
C ALA A 65 14.36 1.55 -1.84
N LEU A 66 13.77 1.91 -0.69
CA LEU A 66 14.19 3.07 0.08
C LEU A 66 15.64 2.93 0.59
N LEU A 67 16.01 1.76 1.10
CA LEU A 67 17.37 1.43 1.53
C LEU A 67 18.36 1.52 0.36
N PHE A 68 17.98 1.01 -0.82
CA PHE A 68 18.79 1.08 -2.02
C PHE A 68 19.02 2.53 -2.47
N ILE A 69 18.01 3.38 -2.35
CA ILE A 69 18.10 4.81 -2.66
C ILE A 69 19.05 5.50 -1.67
N GLU A 70 18.87 5.30 -0.36
CA GLU A 70 19.73 5.88 0.68
C GLU A 70 21.20 5.45 0.49
N ALA A 71 21.45 4.18 0.15
CA ALA A 71 22.78 3.67 -0.11
C ALA A 71 23.46 4.27 -1.36
N ARG A 72 22.68 4.80 -2.31
CA ARG A 72 23.16 5.47 -3.53
C ARG A 72 23.40 6.96 -3.35
N SER A 73 22.82 7.59 -2.32
CA SER A 73 22.99 9.01 -1.98
C SER A 73 23.58 9.19 -0.58
N PRO A 74 24.85 8.78 -0.32
CA PRO A 74 25.44 8.74 1.02
C PRO A 74 25.93 10.10 1.57
N LEU A 75 25.34 11.23 1.17
CA LEU A 75 25.74 12.59 1.60
C LEU A 75 25.00 13.08 2.85
#